data_AF-A0A8J4S732-F1
#
_entry.id   AF-A0A8J4S732-F1
#
_cell.length_a   1.000
_cell.length_b   1.000
_cell.length_c   1.000
_cell.angle_alpha   90.00
_cell.angle_beta   90.00
_cell.angle_gamma   90.00
#
_symmetry.space_group_name_H-M   'P 1'
#
loop_
_entity.id
_entity.type
_entity.pdbx_description
1 polymer ?
#
loop_
_entity_poly.entity_id
_entity_poly.type
_entity_poly.pdbx_seq_one_letter_code
_entity_poly.pdbx_strand_id
1 'polypeptide(L)'
;MMDFTHQFLSNKGYKDMKAVNYDEFGNLGNLTYVRKQGDTLIYPEKMSVRVGLDNGDVTGFQASDFVYEHQKKREIPKATLTVEQARKKLNPEFEESYVRKSLIKNDYSKEVLCYEFGGRINGTKYKIYINADTGMEEAVEEIKPVNETT
;
A
#
# COMPACT_ATOMS: atom_id res chain seq x y z
N MET A 1 -1.59 -2.94 -18.87
CA MET A 1 -0.49 -2.55 -17.95
C MET A 1 -0.55 -3.28 -16.61
N MET A 2 -1.62 -3.12 -15.82
CA MET A 2 -1.80 -3.89 -14.57
C MET A 2 -1.80 -5.40 -14.84
N ASP A 3 -2.43 -5.84 -15.93
CA ASP A 3 -2.46 -7.27 -16.29
C ASP A 3 -1.07 -7.84 -16.61
N PHE A 4 -0.21 -7.10 -17.32
CA PHE A 4 1.15 -7.54 -17.65
C PHE A 4 2.02 -7.70 -16.40
N THR A 5 1.98 -6.71 -15.50
CA THR A 5 2.75 -6.76 -14.26
C THR A 5 2.22 -7.80 -13.29
N HIS A 6 0.90 -7.98 -13.20
CA HIS A 6 0.29 -9.04 -12.42
C HIS A 6 0.67 -10.42 -12.95
N GLN A 7 0.63 -10.63 -14.27
CA GLN A 7 1.04 -11.89 -14.89
C GLN A 7 2.53 -12.16 -14.69
N PHE A 8 3.38 -11.14 -14.81
CA PHE A 8 4.82 -11.26 -14.52
C PHE A 8 5.08 -11.74 -13.08
N LEU A 9 4.39 -11.16 -12.09
CA LEU A 9 4.51 -11.57 -10.69
C LEU A 9 4.00 -13.00 -10.47
N SER A 10 2.85 -13.34 -11.06
CA SER A 10 2.27 -14.68 -10.98
C SER A 10 3.21 -15.75 -11.56
N ASN A 11 3.80 -15.49 -12.73
CA ASN A 11 4.76 -16.39 -13.38
C ASN A 11 6.05 -16.59 -12.56
N LYS A 12 6.45 -15.60 -11.75
CA LYS A 12 7.57 -15.71 -10.80
C LYS A 12 7.19 -16.39 -9.47
N GLY A 13 5.92 -16.74 -9.28
CA GLY A 13 5.42 -17.40 -8.07
C GLY A 13 5.00 -16.45 -6.95
N TYR A 14 4.97 -15.13 -7.18
CA TYR A 14 4.44 -14.16 -6.23
C TYR A 14 2.91 -14.11 -6.32
N LYS A 15 2.25 -14.89 -5.46
CA LYS A 15 0.80 -15.00 -5.38
C LYS A 15 0.21 -13.94 -4.45
N ASP A 16 -1.08 -13.68 -4.64
CA ASP A 16 -1.89 -12.80 -3.77
C ASP A 16 -1.37 -11.36 -3.71
N MET A 17 -0.74 -10.88 -4.78
CA MET A 17 -0.22 -9.52 -4.86
C MET A 17 -1.31 -8.52 -5.27
N LYS A 18 -1.38 -7.37 -4.59
CA LYS A 18 -2.30 -6.28 -4.89
C LYS A 18 -1.53 -5.00 -5.17
N ALA A 19 -1.82 -4.36 -6.30
CA ALA A 19 -1.29 -3.03 -6.61
C ALA A 19 -1.89 -1.99 -5.64
N VAL A 20 -1.03 -1.17 -5.04
CA VAL A 20 -1.38 -0.13 -4.06
C VAL A 20 -0.88 1.26 -4.42
N ASN A 21 0.01 1.35 -5.40
CA ASN A 21 0.46 2.61 -5.97
C ASN A 21 0.81 2.45 -7.45
N TYR A 22 0.72 3.55 -8.18
CA TYR A 22 1.15 3.67 -9.55
C TYR A 22 1.75 5.05 -9.79
N ASP A 23 2.98 5.09 -10.28
CA ASP A 23 3.71 6.31 -10.62
C ASP A 23 4.18 6.23 -12.07
N GLU A 24 4.10 7.34 -12.81
CA GLU A 24 4.61 7.44 -14.17
C GLU A 24 5.78 8.42 -14.23
N PHE A 25 6.78 8.11 -15.05
CA PHE A 25 7.83 9.06 -15.37
C PHE A 25 8.28 8.87 -16.81
N GLY A 26 7.98 9.85 -17.67
CA GLY A 26 8.20 9.73 -19.10
C GLY A 26 7.39 8.58 -19.70
N ASN A 27 8.06 7.63 -20.35
CA ASN A 27 7.42 6.44 -20.94
C ASN A 27 7.49 5.20 -20.04
N LEU A 28 7.71 5.38 -18.73
CA LEU A 28 7.84 4.29 -17.77
C LEU A 28 6.73 4.37 -16.73
N GLY A 29 6.07 3.25 -16.47
CA GLY A 29 5.12 3.07 -15.36
C GLY A 29 5.74 2.22 -14.26
N ASN A 30 5.65 2.66 -13.01
CA ASN A 30 6.09 1.93 -11.83
C ASN A 30 4.89 1.54 -10.98
N LEU A 31 4.66 0.25 -10.79
CA LEU A 31 3.59 -0.27 -9.94
C LEU A 31 4.17 -0.83 -8.65
N THR A 32 3.67 -0.34 -7.52
CA THR A 32 3.97 -0.92 -6.20
C THR A 32 2.89 -1.92 -5.84
N TYR A 33 3.33 -3.13 -5.51
CA TYR A 33 2.52 -4.24 -5.07
C TYR A 33 2.83 -4.57 -3.61
N VAL A 34 1.82 -5.01 -2.88
CA VAL A 34 1.96 -5.61 -1.54
C VAL A 34 1.23 -6.93 -1.52
N ARG A 35 1.71 -7.89 -0.72
CA ARG A 35 0.97 -9.14 -0.51
C ARG A 35 -0.35 -8.83 0.19
N LYS A 36 -1.40 -9.54 -0.20
CA LYS A 36 -2.70 -9.54 0.47
C LYS A 36 -2.91 -10.88 1.16
N GLN A 37 -3.27 -10.85 2.44
CA GLN A 37 -3.64 -12.04 3.20
C GLN A 37 -5.06 -11.85 3.74
N GLY A 38 -6.01 -12.63 3.22
CA GLY A 38 -7.44 -12.39 3.48
C GLY A 38 -7.85 -11.04 2.92
N ASP A 39 -8.27 -10.12 3.80
CA ASP A 39 -8.61 -8.74 3.46
C ASP A 39 -7.58 -7.69 3.92
N THR A 40 -6.44 -8.14 4.47
CA THR A 40 -5.37 -7.26 4.96
C THR A 40 -4.24 -7.15 3.94
N LEU A 41 -3.79 -5.92 3.67
CA LEU A 41 -2.61 -5.62 2.87
C LEU A 41 -1.35 -5.62 3.74
N ILE A 42 -0.31 -6.34 3.33
CA ILE A 42 0.92 -6.54 4.12
C ILE A 42 2.03 -5.69 3.54
N TYR A 43 2.14 -4.44 3.98
CA TYR A 43 3.12 -3.47 3.46
C TYR A 43 4.60 -3.86 3.69
N PRO A 44 4.98 -4.59 4.76
CA PRO A 44 6.35 -5.12 4.85
C PRO A 44 6.71 -6.01 3.66
N GLU A 45 5.74 -6.73 3.10
CA GLU A 45 5.91 -7.61 1.95
C GLU A 45 5.61 -6.88 0.64
N LYS A 46 6.29 -5.75 0.42
CA LYS A 46 6.18 -4.92 -0.78
C LYS A 46 7.16 -5.33 -1.88
N MET A 47 6.79 -5.04 -3.12
CA MET A 47 7.63 -5.15 -4.30
C MET A 47 7.20 -4.14 -5.36
N SER A 48 8.10 -3.78 -6.26
CA SER A 48 7.82 -2.83 -7.34
C SER A 48 8.16 -3.44 -8.70
N VAL A 49 7.29 -3.21 -9.68
CA VAL A 49 7.50 -3.63 -11.07
C VAL A 49 7.44 -2.40 -11.95
N ARG A 50 8.49 -2.17 -12.74
CA ARG A 50 8.57 -1.10 -13.73
C ARG A 50 8.33 -1.65 -15.13
N VAL A 51 7.55 -0.95 -15.93
CA VAL A 51 7.21 -1.32 -17.31
C VAL A 51 7.36 -0.15 -18.28
N GLY A 52 7.67 -0.46 -19.55
CA GLY A 52 7.49 0.48 -20.66
C GLY A 52 6.00 0.70 -20.96
N LEU A 53 5.57 1.95 -21.12
CA LEU A 53 4.16 2.28 -21.41
C LEU A 53 3.78 2.09 -22.88
N ASP A 54 4.78 2.02 -23.76
CA ASP A 54 4.64 1.76 -25.19
C ASP A 54 4.34 0.29 -25.51
N ASN A 55 5.03 -0.64 -24.85
CA ASN A 55 4.95 -2.07 -25.19
C ASN A 55 4.59 -2.98 -24.00
N GLY A 56 4.58 -2.47 -22.77
CA GLY A 56 4.28 -3.24 -21.56
C GLY A 56 5.41 -4.12 -21.05
N ASP A 57 6.60 -4.05 -21.64
CA ASP A 57 7.75 -4.84 -21.24
C ASP A 57 8.21 -4.47 -19.83
N VAL A 58 8.53 -5.49 -19.03
CA VAL A 58 9.09 -5.27 -17.69
C VAL A 58 10.53 -4.83 -17.81
N THR A 59 10.80 -3.58 -17.44
CA THR A 59 12.12 -2.94 -17.48
C THR A 59 12.81 -2.92 -16.12
N GLY A 60 12.09 -3.22 -15.03
CA GLY A 60 12.65 -3.29 -13.69
C GLY A 60 11.79 -4.07 -12.71
N PHE A 61 12.43 -4.70 -11.73
CA PHE A 61 11.74 -5.47 -10.68
C PHE A 61 12.55 -5.39 -9.38
N GLN A 62 11.90 -4.96 -8.29
CA GLN A 62 12.48 -4.91 -6.95
C GLN A 62 11.60 -5.68 -5.98
N ALA A 63 12.16 -6.70 -5.34
CA ALA A 63 11.46 -7.54 -4.36
C ALA A 63 12.27 -7.80 -3.09
N SER A 64 13.27 -6.95 -2.81
CA SER A 64 14.11 -7.09 -1.61
C SER A 64 13.27 -7.14 -0.34
N ASP A 65 12.30 -6.23 -0.19
CA ASP A 65 11.49 -6.12 1.02
C ASP A 65 10.65 -7.39 1.19
N PHE A 66 9.96 -7.85 0.14
CA PHE A 66 9.30 -9.15 0.15
C PHE A 66 10.25 -10.28 0.54
N VAL A 67 11.45 -10.37 -0.03
CA VAL A 67 12.38 -11.47 0.26
C VAL A 67 12.84 -11.47 1.72
N TYR A 68 13.07 -10.30 2.31
CA TYR A 68 13.50 -10.19 3.71
C TYR A 68 12.35 -10.33 4.72
N GLU A 69 11.15 -9.86 4.37
CA GLU A 69 10.02 -9.75 5.30
C GLU A 69 9.01 -10.89 5.18
N HIS A 70 9.06 -11.67 4.10
CA HIS A 70 8.04 -12.68 3.84
C HIS A 70 8.05 -13.80 4.88
N GLN A 71 6.89 -14.03 5.48
CA GLN A 71 6.68 -15.11 6.43
C GLN A 71 5.58 -16.04 5.92
N LYS A 72 5.92 -17.34 5.78
CA LYS A 72 4.97 -18.37 5.32
C LYS A 72 3.70 -18.45 6.17
N LYS A 73 3.82 -18.19 7.48
CA LYS A 73 2.73 -18.25 8.46
C LYS A 73 2.66 -16.95 9.26
N ARG A 74 2.45 -15.83 8.56
CA ARG A 74 2.24 -14.53 9.18
C ARG A 74 0.91 -14.53 9.93
N GLU A 75 0.94 -14.30 11.23
CA GLU A 75 -0.27 -14.10 12.03
C GLU A 75 -0.69 -12.63 11.95
N ILE A 76 -1.97 -12.40 11.62
CA ILE A 76 -2.54 -11.06 11.60
C ILE A 76 -3.29 -10.86 12.91
N PRO A 77 -2.96 -9.85 13.72
CA PRO A 77 -3.67 -9.59 14.96
C PRO A 77 -5.14 -9.23 14.66
N LYS A 78 -6.01 -9.37 15.66
CA LYS A 78 -7.41 -8.96 15.53
C LYS A 78 -7.52 -7.46 15.80
N ALA A 79 -8.39 -6.79 15.04
CA ALA A 79 -8.77 -5.41 15.34
C ALA A 79 -9.68 -5.39 16.57
N THR A 80 -9.37 -4.54 17.56
CA THR A 80 -10.24 -4.27 18.70
C THR A 80 -11.24 -3.16 18.35
N LEU A 81 -10.83 -2.20 17.53
CA LEU A 81 -11.67 -1.11 17.07
C LEU A 81 -12.39 -1.47 15.76
N THR A 82 -13.60 -0.95 15.61
CA THR A 82 -14.30 -0.94 14.32
C THR A 82 -13.72 0.14 13.41
N VAL A 83 -13.96 0.00 12.10
CA VAL A 83 -13.64 1.03 11.11
C VAL A 83 -14.26 2.38 11.48
N GLU A 84 -15.50 2.38 11.99
CA GLU A 84 -16.20 3.61 12.39
C GLU A 84 -15.55 4.30 13.60
N GLN A 85 -15.04 3.53 14.57
CA GLN A 85 -14.31 4.07 15.71
C GLN A 85 -12.97 4.67 15.28
N ALA A 86 -12.26 4.02 14.36
CA ALA A 86 -11.03 4.54 13.79
C ALA A 86 -11.27 5.79 12.93
N ARG A 87 -12.35 5.82 12.13
CA ARG A 87 -12.71 6.97 11.29
C ARG A 87 -12.93 8.24 12.10
N LYS A 88 -13.46 8.13 13.32
CA LYS A 88 -13.62 9.28 14.24
C LYS A 88 -12.30 9.92 14.70
N LYS A 89 -11.15 9.28 14.42
CA LYS A 89 -9.81 9.81 14.73
C LYS A 89 -9.24 10.66 13.62
N LEU A 90 -9.83 10.61 12.42
CA LEU A 90 -9.37 11.39 11.27
C LEU A 90 -9.64 12.88 11.49
N ASN A 91 -8.85 13.71 10.80
CA ASN A 91 -9.11 15.14 10.69
C ASN A 91 -10.53 15.36 10.10
N PRO A 92 -11.37 16.22 10.69
CA PRO A 92 -12.70 16.53 10.16
C PRO A 92 -12.72 17.05 8.71
N GLU A 93 -11.63 17.65 8.23
CA GLU A 93 -11.48 18.11 6.84
C GLU A 93 -11.06 16.99 5.88
N PHE A 94 -10.77 15.79 6.37
CA PHE A 94 -10.35 14.67 5.55
C PHE A 94 -11.52 14.09 4.75
N GLU A 95 -11.45 14.25 3.43
CA GLU A 95 -12.38 13.65 2.50
C GLU A 95 -11.96 12.19 2.20
N GLU A 96 -12.47 11.24 2.98
CA GLU A 96 -12.24 9.81 2.79
C GLU A 96 -12.76 9.36 1.41
N SER A 97 -11.88 8.72 0.63
CA SER A 97 -12.22 8.07 -0.64
C SER A 97 -12.31 6.55 -0.51
N TYR A 98 -11.50 5.95 0.36
CA TYR A 98 -11.57 4.53 0.67
C TYR A 98 -11.03 4.23 2.06
N VAL A 99 -11.40 3.06 2.57
CA VAL A 99 -10.82 2.45 3.77
C VAL A 99 -10.51 0.97 3.52
N ARG A 100 -9.39 0.48 4.04
CA ARG A 100 -8.99 -0.92 3.97
C ARG A 100 -8.12 -1.31 5.16
N LYS A 101 -7.99 -2.62 5.43
CA LYS A 101 -7.08 -3.12 6.47
C LYS A 101 -5.66 -3.25 5.92
N SER A 102 -4.69 -2.80 6.69
CA SER A 102 -3.27 -2.88 6.36
C SER A 102 -2.44 -3.27 7.57
N LEU A 103 -1.39 -4.06 7.36
CA LEU A 103 -0.34 -4.30 8.32
C LEU A 103 0.86 -3.48 7.87
N ILE A 104 1.36 -2.59 8.71
CA ILE A 104 2.53 -1.75 8.45
C ILE A 104 3.59 -1.98 9.52
N LYS A 105 4.82 -1.54 9.26
CA LYS A 105 5.83 -1.33 10.32
C LYS A 105 5.77 0.12 10.75
N ASN A 106 5.59 0.37 12.04
CA ASN A 106 5.71 1.71 12.58
C ASN A 106 7.18 2.12 12.79
N ASP A 107 7.41 3.31 13.32
CA ASP A 107 8.76 3.86 13.53
C ASP A 107 9.66 3.00 14.42
N TYR A 108 9.08 2.14 15.26
CA TYR A 108 9.81 1.18 16.09
C TYR A 108 10.04 -0.17 15.39
N SER A 109 9.81 -0.25 14.08
CA SER A 109 9.86 -1.47 13.27
C SER A 109 8.92 -2.59 13.77
N LYS A 110 7.89 -2.23 14.54
CA LYS A 110 6.88 -3.19 15.01
C LYS A 110 5.75 -3.28 14.01
N GLU A 111 5.29 -4.49 13.76
CA GLU A 111 4.16 -4.74 12.89
C GLU A 111 2.86 -4.41 13.62
N VAL A 112 2.09 -3.48 13.05
CA VAL A 112 0.84 -2.99 13.61
C VAL A 112 -0.27 -3.11 12.57
N LEU A 113 -1.42 -3.64 13.00
CA LEU A 113 -2.61 -3.67 12.16
C LEU A 113 -3.29 -2.30 12.23
N CYS A 114 -3.56 -1.75 11.06
CA CYS A 114 -4.18 -0.45 10.88
C CYS A 114 -5.39 -0.54 9.97
N TYR A 115 -6.26 0.46 10.10
CA TYR A 115 -7.14 0.88 9.03
C TYR A 115 -6.42 1.98 8.24
N GLU A 116 -6.15 1.69 6.96
CA GLU A 116 -5.63 2.65 6.00
C GLU A 116 -6.81 3.40 5.38
N PHE A 117 -6.84 4.71 5.60
CA PHE A 117 -7.78 5.65 5.01
C PHE A 117 -7.08 6.42 3.90
N GLY A 118 -7.54 6.24 2.67
CA GLY A 118 -7.08 7.04 1.54
C GLY A 118 -8.07 8.13 1.21
N GLY A 119 -7.59 9.34 0.99
CA GLY A 119 -8.44 10.50 0.78
C GLY A 119 -7.64 11.76 0.51
N ARG A 120 -8.22 12.92 0.79
CA ARG A 120 -7.57 14.21 0.58
C ARG A 120 -7.94 15.25 1.62
N ILE A 121 -7.05 16.22 1.82
CA ILE A 121 -7.27 17.45 2.59
C ILE A 121 -6.80 18.60 1.69
N ASN A 122 -7.67 19.59 1.45
CA ASN A 122 -7.34 20.77 0.64
C ASN A 122 -6.73 20.45 -0.75
N GLY A 123 -7.21 19.37 -1.38
CA GLY A 123 -6.74 18.92 -2.70
C GLY A 123 -5.52 17.99 -2.66
N THR A 124 -4.74 17.98 -1.58
CA THR A 124 -3.59 17.07 -1.40
C THR A 124 -4.06 15.69 -0.96
N LYS A 125 -3.55 14.63 -1.61
CA LYS A 125 -3.93 13.24 -1.33
C LYS A 125 -3.08 12.65 -0.22
N TYR A 126 -3.70 11.88 0.66
CA TYR A 126 -3.02 11.21 1.77
C TYR A 126 -3.47 9.75 1.93
N LYS A 127 -2.57 8.92 2.48
CA LYS A 127 -2.90 7.67 3.18
C LYS A 127 -2.64 7.88 4.66
N ILE A 128 -3.67 7.71 5.48
CA ILE A 128 -3.59 7.82 6.94
C ILE A 128 -3.77 6.42 7.52
N TYR A 129 -2.87 6.00 8.39
CA TYR A 129 -2.88 4.67 9.01
C TYR A 129 -3.26 4.81 10.49
N ILE A 130 -4.49 4.43 10.83
CA ILE A 130 -4.98 4.44 12.21
C ILE A 130 -4.86 3.04 12.78
N ASN A 131 -4.13 2.88 13.89
CA ASN A 131 -3.97 1.63 14.62
C ASN A 131 -5.35 1.02 14.96
N ALA A 132 -5.57 -0.23 14.54
CA ALA A 132 -6.85 -0.91 14.69
C ALA A 132 -7.12 -1.43 16.11
N ASP A 133 -6.16 -1.30 17.02
CA ASP A 133 -6.29 -1.62 18.45
C ASP A 133 -6.41 -0.35 19.31
N THR A 134 -5.49 0.60 19.13
CA THR A 134 -5.39 1.79 19.99
C THR A 134 -6.12 3.02 19.44
N GLY A 135 -6.35 3.08 18.12
CA GLY A 135 -6.88 4.26 17.43
C GLY A 135 -5.88 5.41 17.32
N MET A 136 -4.59 5.17 17.62
CA MET A 136 -3.52 6.13 17.37
C MET A 136 -3.18 6.17 15.89
N GLU A 137 -2.81 7.34 15.39
CA GLU A 137 -2.21 7.47 14.06
C GLU A 137 -0.78 6.91 14.10
N GLU A 138 -0.48 5.93 13.26
CA GLU A 138 0.83 5.28 13.18
C GLU A 138 1.68 5.86 12.05
N ALA A 139 1.04 6.36 10.98
CA ALA A 139 1.72 6.98 9.84
C ALA A 139 0.75 7.83 9.01
N VAL A 140 1.30 8.84 8.33
CA VAL A 140 0.63 9.62 7.29
C VAL A 140 1.57 9.73 6.10
N GLU A 141 1.09 9.33 4.93
CA GLU A 141 1.83 9.40 3.68
C GLU A 141 1.12 10.38 2.73
N GLU A 142 1.82 11.43 2.32
CA GLU A 142 1.36 12.30 1.24
C GLU A 142 1.58 11.61 -0.11
N ILE A 143 0.53 11.53 -0.93
CA ILE A 143 0.61 11.02 -2.30
C ILE A 143 0.77 12.21 -3.24
N LYS A 144 2.00 12.41 -3.72
CA LYS A 144 2.29 13.48 -4.68
C LYS A 144 1.62 13.19 -6.04
N PRO A 145 1.07 14.21 -6.72
CA PRO A 145 0.67 14.06 -8.10
C PRO A 145 1.88 13.68 -8.96
N VAL A 146 1.65 12.83 -9.96
CA VAL A 146 2.68 12.31 -10.87
C VAL A 146 3.34 13.43 -11.71
N ASN A 147 2.79 14.65 -11.72
CA ASN A 147 3.29 15.78 -12.51
C ASN A 147 3.39 17.08 -11.69
N GLU A 148 4.38 17.19 -10.81
CA GLU A 148 4.87 18.49 -10.32
C GLU A 148 6.40 18.51 -10.36
N THR A 149 6.94 18.60 -11.57
CA THR A 149 8.29 19.14 -11.77
C THR A 149 8.15 20.12 -12.93
N THR A 150 7.83 21.37 -12.57
CA THR A 150 7.95 22.52 -13.47
C THR A 150 9.35 23.09 -13.34
#